data_AF-A0A842REP6-F1
#
_entry.id   AF-A0A842REP6-F1
#
_cell.length_a   1.000
_cell.length_b   1.000
_cell.length_c   1.000
_cell.angle_alpha   90.00
_cell.angle_beta   90.00
_cell.angle_gamma   90.00
#
_symmetry.space_group_name_H-M   'P 1'
#
loop_
_entity.id
_entity.type
_entity.pdbx_description
1 polymer ?
#
loop_
_entity_poly.entity_id
_entity_poly.type
_entity_poly.pdbx_seq_one_letter_code
_entity_poly.pdbx_strand_id
1 'polypeptide(L)'
;MTTETERGEDKVKKEIAKILINATTHLEQQPMEVYVLKNAEKEIEQIAEEYELVPIAQFFTFFFTHFRKHLWFHIAADSSLRMTDRDTQRIIETVKNDLKSLANVMENDDKVSVFNTLKNLVFNYLVELK
;
A
#
# COMPACT_ATOMS: atom_id res chain seq x y z
N MET A 1 8.00 -20.43 -21.57
CA MET A 1 8.78 -19.20 -21.80
C MET A 1 7.96 -18.06 -21.24
N THR A 2 8.42 -17.40 -20.18
CA THR A 2 7.82 -16.15 -19.72
C THR A 2 8.24 -15.02 -20.66
N THR A 3 7.30 -14.15 -21.00
CA THR A 3 7.55 -12.98 -21.86
C THR A 3 8.40 -11.94 -21.13
N GLU A 4 9.10 -11.06 -21.86
CA GLU A 4 9.85 -9.95 -21.25
C GLU A 4 8.95 -9.07 -20.36
N THR A 5 7.68 -8.90 -20.76
CA THR A 5 6.65 -8.22 -19.99
C THR A 5 6.37 -8.91 -18.66
N GLU A 6 6.19 -10.24 -18.63
CA GLU A 6 5.96 -11.00 -17.38
C GLU A 6 7.16 -10.93 -16.43
N ARG A 7 8.39 -10.97 -16.98
CA ARG A 7 9.61 -10.80 -16.18
C ARG A 7 9.71 -9.40 -15.59
N GLY A 8 9.29 -8.37 -16.34
CA GLY A 8 9.20 -6.99 -15.87
C GLY A 8 8.16 -6.82 -14.76
N GLU A 9 6.98 -7.42 -14.92
CA GLU A 9 5.92 -7.38 -13.91
C GLU A 9 6.32 -8.06 -12.59
N ASP A 10 6.97 -9.22 -12.65
CA ASP A 10 7.47 -9.90 -11.45
C ASP A 10 8.56 -9.10 -10.73
N LYS A 11 9.43 -8.41 -11.47
CA LYS A 11 10.45 -7.54 -10.89
C LYS A 11 9.82 -6.34 -10.18
N VAL A 12 8.88 -5.66 -10.84
CA VAL A 12 8.14 -4.52 -10.28
C VAL A 12 7.38 -4.93 -9.02
N LYS A 13 6.64 -6.04 -9.04
CA LYS A 13 5.91 -6.53 -7.86
C LYS A 13 6.83 -6.72 -6.65
N LYS A 14 8.01 -7.33 -6.86
CA LYS A 14 8.98 -7.58 -5.78
C LYS A 14 9.60 -6.30 -5.25
N GLU A 15 9.84 -5.30 -6.09
CA GLU A 15 10.37 -4.00 -5.65
C GLU A 15 9.32 -3.24 -4.84
N ILE A 16 8.07 -3.20 -5.32
CA ILE A 16 6.95 -2.59 -4.58
C ILE A 16 6.70 -3.34 -3.25
N ALA A 17 6.75 -4.68 -3.25
CA ALA A 17 6.60 -5.47 -2.02
C ALA A 17 7.62 -5.07 -0.96
N LYS A 18 8.90 -4.90 -1.33
CA LYS A 18 9.95 -4.46 -0.39
C LYS A 18 9.65 -3.09 0.20
N ILE A 19 9.20 -2.14 -0.63
CA ILE A 19 8.83 -0.80 -0.18
C ILE A 19 7.69 -0.88 0.85
N LEU A 20 6.65 -1.66 0.57
CA LEU A 20 5.52 -1.87 1.47
C LEU A 20 5.92 -2.59 2.76
N ILE A 21 6.81 -3.59 2.70
CA ILE A 21 7.36 -4.26 3.89
C ILE A 21 8.08 -3.25 4.77
N ASN A 22 8.98 -2.44 4.20
CA ASN A 22 9.72 -1.43 4.96
C ASN A 22 8.77 -0.44 5.66
N ALA A 23 7.76 0.06 4.94
CA ALA A 23 6.78 0.98 5.49
C ALA A 23 5.92 0.33 6.61
N THR A 24 5.48 -0.91 6.41
CA THR A 24 4.66 -1.62 7.40
C THR A 24 5.46 -2.01 8.64
N THR A 25 6.72 -2.42 8.50
CA THR A 25 7.64 -2.64 9.63
C THR A 25 7.87 -1.37 10.43
N HIS A 26 7.99 -0.22 9.76
CA HIS A 26 8.08 1.07 10.44
C HIS A 26 6.80 1.38 11.25
N LEU A 27 5.62 1.15 10.66
CA LEU A 27 4.34 1.30 11.34
C LEU A 27 4.12 0.30 12.48
N GLU A 28 4.72 -0.89 12.45
CA GLU A 28 4.68 -1.83 13.58
C GLU A 28 5.42 -1.27 14.80
N GLN A 29 6.54 -0.59 14.57
CA GLN A 29 7.35 0.02 15.63
C GLN A 29 6.74 1.35 16.09
N GLN A 30 6.23 2.14 15.14
CA GLN A 30 5.72 3.48 15.37
C GLN A 30 4.43 3.73 14.57
N PRO A 31 3.27 3.23 15.06
CA PRO A 31 2.00 3.33 14.33
C PRO A 31 1.57 4.75 13.98
N MET A 32 2.02 5.74 14.75
CA MET A 32 1.66 7.15 14.54
C MET A 32 2.46 7.85 13.45
N GLU A 33 3.48 7.20 12.90
CA GLU A 33 4.31 7.73 11.82
C GLU A 33 3.74 7.39 10.44
N VAL A 34 2.43 7.61 10.25
CA VAL A 34 1.73 7.34 8.97
C VAL A 34 2.32 8.10 7.79
N TYR A 35 3.07 9.17 8.04
CA TYR A 35 3.83 9.88 7.03
C TYR A 35 4.84 8.97 6.28
N VAL A 36 5.24 7.82 6.86
CA VAL A 36 6.09 6.83 6.16
C VAL A 36 5.44 6.31 4.87
N LEU A 37 4.11 6.26 4.81
CA LEU A 37 3.38 5.87 3.60
C LEU A 37 3.53 6.90 2.46
N LYS A 38 3.84 8.17 2.78
CA LYS A 38 4.18 9.18 1.77
C LYS A 38 5.56 8.94 1.16
N ASN A 39 6.50 8.39 1.93
CA ASN A 39 7.81 8.02 1.39
C ASN A 39 7.68 6.79 0.50
N ALA A 40 6.89 5.79 0.93
CA ALA A 40 6.56 4.63 0.11
C ALA A 40 5.91 5.02 -1.23
N GLU A 41 4.99 5.99 -1.23
CA GLU A 41 4.36 6.52 -2.45
C GLU A 41 5.42 7.04 -3.43
N LYS A 42 6.37 7.87 -2.96
CA LYS A 42 7.46 8.40 -3.80
C LYS A 42 8.36 7.32 -4.36
N GLU A 43 8.70 6.31 -3.57
CA GLU A 43 9.52 5.19 -4.04
C GLU A 43 8.78 4.37 -5.10
N ILE A 44 7.47 4.15 -4.92
CA ILE A 44 6.62 3.49 -5.92
C ILE A 44 6.53 4.33 -7.21
N GLU A 45 6.41 5.66 -7.11
CA GLU A 45 6.45 6.57 -8.26
C GLU A 45 7.76 6.43 -9.05
N GLN A 46 8.91 6.34 -8.36
CA GLN A 46 10.21 6.12 -9.01
C GLN A 46 10.29 4.77 -9.74
N ILE A 47 9.71 3.71 -9.16
CA ILE A 47 9.57 2.42 -9.87
C ILE A 47 8.68 2.60 -11.11
N ALA A 48 7.59 3.36 -11.02
CA ALA A 48 6.73 3.60 -12.17
C ALA A 48 7.47 4.32 -13.32
N GLU A 49 8.34 5.26 -12.99
CA GLU A 49 9.19 5.98 -13.96
C GLU A 49 10.24 5.05 -14.59
N GLU A 50 10.91 4.21 -13.79
CA GLU A 50 11.89 3.24 -14.29
C GLU A 50 11.24 2.18 -15.19
N TYR A 51 9.99 1.81 -14.91
CA TYR A 51 9.24 0.77 -15.60
C TYR A 51 7.99 1.33 -16.31
N GLU A 52 8.14 2.44 -17.04
CA GLU A 52 7.01 3.15 -17.69
C GLU A 52 6.15 2.26 -18.59
N LEU A 53 6.77 1.28 -19.26
CA LEU A 53 6.10 0.36 -20.19
C LEU A 53 5.49 -0.88 -19.51
N VAL A 54 5.63 -1.01 -18.18
CA VAL A 54 5.09 -2.15 -17.42
C VAL A 54 3.78 -1.71 -16.76
N PRO A 55 2.61 -2.17 -17.24
CA PRO A 55 1.31 -1.65 -16.79
C PRO A 55 1.06 -1.78 -15.29
N ILE A 56 1.62 -2.83 -14.67
CA ILE A 56 1.45 -3.06 -13.23
C ILE A 56 2.10 -1.97 -12.38
N ALA A 57 3.21 -1.37 -12.84
CA ALA A 57 3.89 -0.28 -12.13
C ALA A 57 3.01 0.98 -12.09
N GLN A 58 2.41 1.32 -13.24
CA GLN A 58 1.48 2.44 -13.36
C GLN A 58 0.21 2.23 -12.53
N PHE A 59 -0.34 1.02 -12.57
CA PHE A 59 -1.51 0.65 -11.79
C PHE A 59 -1.26 0.82 -10.28
N PHE A 60 -0.13 0.30 -9.76
CA PHE A 60 0.17 0.39 -8.34
C PHE A 60 0.40 1.82 -7.88
N THR A 61 1.07 2.63 -8.69
CA THR A 61 1.29 4.05 -8.39
C THR A 61 -0.03 4.79 -8.28
N PHE A 62 -0.92 4.62 -9.26
CA PHE A 62 -2.25 5.23 -9.24
C PHE A 62 -3.06 4.78 -8.02
N PHE A 63 -3.13 3.47 -7.78
CA PHE A 63 -3.87 2.90 -6.66
C PHE A 63 -3.35 3.44 -5.32
N PHE A 64 -2.04 3.33 -5.08
CA PHE A 64 -1.45 3.66 -3.78
C PHE A 64 -1.52 5.15 -3.49
N THR A 65 -1.28 6.00 -4.50
CA THR A 65 -1.45 7.46 -4.40
C THR A 65 -2.86 7.83 -3.95
N HIS A 66 -3.88 7.24 -4.58
CA HIS A 66 -5.27 7.52 -4.24
C HIS A 66 -5.65 6.97 -2.87
N PHE A 67 -5.30 5.72 -2.58
CA PHE A 67 -5.54 5.11 -1.28
C PHE A 67 -4.92 5.92 -0.14
N ARG A 68 -3.64 6.29 -0.25
CA ARG A 68 -2.93 7.10 0.77
C ARG A 68 -3.57 8.47 0.93
N LYS A 69 -3.99 9.12 -0.17
CA LYS A 69 -4.68 10.42 -0.11
C LYS A 69 -5.99 10.32 0.68
N HIS A 70 -6.78 9.28 0.45
CA HIS A 70 -8.02 9.03 1.21
C HIS A 70 -7.74 8.75 2.69
N LEU A 71 -6.78 7.88 2.98
CA LEU A 71 -6.34 7.59 4.35
C LEU A 71 -5.89 8.86 5.07
N TRP A 72 -5.05 9.68 4.43
CA TRP A 72 -4.58 10.94 4.99
C TRP A 72 -5.72 11.92 5.26
N PHE A 73 -6.67 12.07 4.33
CA PHE A 73 -7.81 12.95 4.57
C PHE A 73 -8.67 12.50 5.73
N HIS A 74 -8.86 11.19 5.91
CA HIS A 74 -9.58 10.68 7.06
C HIS A 74 -8.84 10.99 8.38
N ILE A 75 -7.56 10.64 8.45
CA ILE A 75 -6.72 10.93 9.62
C ILE A 75 -6.67 12.44 9.93
N ALA A 76 -6.54 13.28 8.90
CA ALA A 76 -6.49 14.73 9.04
C ALA A 76 -7.86 15.35 9.38
N ALA A 77 -8.97 14.78 8.93
CA ALA A 77 -10.31 15.23 9.31
C ALA A 77 -10.58 14.93 10.80
N ASP A 78 -10.18 13.74 11.25
CA ASP A 78 -10.26 13.32 12.66
C ASP A 78 -9.29 14.10 13.55
N SER A 79 -8.24 14.71 12.99
CA SER A 79 -7.32 15.56 13.75
C SER A 79 -7.94 16.85 14.32
N SER A 80 -9.17 17.19 13.92
CA SER A 80 -10.01 18.19 14.61
C SER A 80 -10.60 17.69 15.95
N LEU A 81 -10.51 16.38 16.22
CA LEU A 81 -10.88 15.68 17.46
C LEU A 81 -9.76 14.71 17.86
N ARG A 82 -8.56 15.22 18.12
CA ARG A 82 -7.41 14.50 18.74
C ARG A 82 -7.14 13.09 18.16
N MET A 83 -6.12 12.98 17.30
CA MET A 83 -5.46 11.76 16.80
C MET A 83 -4.86 10.82 17.89
N THR A 84 -5.42 10.83 19.10
CA THR A 84 -5.21 9.88 20.19
C THR A 84 -6.35 8.86 20.28
N ASP A 85 -7.34 8.92 19.39
CA ASP A 85 -8.52 8.06 19.50
C ASP A 85 -8.24 6.64 19.01
N ARG A 86 -8.85 5.69 19.72
CA ARG A 86 -8.71 4.24 19.48
C ARG A 86 -9.05 3.88 18.03
N ASP A 87 -9.95 4.65 17.41
CA ASP A 87 -10.45 4.42 16.06
C ASP A 87 -9.37 4.69 15.00
N THR A 88 -8.64 5.81 15.11
CA THR A 88 -7.50 6.09 14.21
C THR A 88 -6.42 5.01 14.32
N GLN A 89 -6.13 4.53 15.54
CA GLN A 89 -5.19 3.43 15.75
C GLN A 89 -5.68 2.12 15.12
N ARG A 90 -6.97 1.80 15.26
CA ARG A 90 -7.58 0.61 14.66
C ARG A 90 -7.51 0.65 13.13
N ILE A 91 -7.80 1.81 12.53
CA ILE A 91 -7.68 2.02 11.09
C ILE A 91 -6.24 1.81 10.61
N ILE A 92 -5.27 2.43 11.29
CA ILE A 92 -3.86 2.29 10.91
C ILE A 92 -3.41 0.84 11.06
N GLU A 93 -3.83 0.15 12.12
CA GLU A 93 -3.52 -1.26 12.34
C GLU A 93 -4.09 -2.14 11.22
N THR A 94 -5.35 -1.94 10.84
CA THR A 94 -6.00 -2.64 9.71
C THR A 94 -5.26 -2.38 8.40
N VAL A 95 -4.99 -1.11 8.08
CA VAL A 95 -4.26 -0.73 6.86
C VAL A 95 -2.86 -1.34 6.84
N LYS A 96 -2.12 -1.27 7.96
CA LYS A 96 -0.78 -1.84 8.09
C LYS A 96 -0.80 -3.35 7.82
N ASN A 97 -1.72 -4.08 8.44
CA ASN A 97 -1.81 -5.54 8.30
C ASN A 97 -2.19 -5.96 6.87
N ASP A 98 -3.11 -5.22 6.24
CA ASP A 98 -3.52 -5.50 4.86
C ASP A 98 -2.43 -5.12 3.84
N LEU A 99 -1.69 -4.02 4.06
CA LEU A 99 -0.52 -3.68 3.24
C LEU A 99 0.59 -4.72 3.36
N LYS A 100 0.82 -5.25 4.57
CA LYS A 100 1.78 -6.34 4.80
C LYS A 100 1.34 -7.62 4.09
N SER A 101 0.04 -7.94 4.15
CA SER A 101 -0.53 -9.06 3.40
C SER A 101 -0.35 -8.89 1.88
N LEU A 102 -0.61 -7.69 1.36
CA LEU A 102 -0.43 -7.37 -0.06
C LEU A 102 1.03 -7.59 -0.49
N ALA A 103 1.98 -7.11 0.30
CA ALA A 103 3.40 -7.25 0.00
C ALA A 103 3.84 -8.72 -0.03
N ASN A 104 3.39 -9.54 0.93
CA ASN A 104 3.71 -10.98 0.96
C ASN A 104 3.18 -11.73 -0.27
N VAL A 105 1.97 -11.38 -0.71
CA VAL A 105 1.33 -11.95 -1.91
C VAL A 105 2.05 -11.50 -3.18
N MET A 106 2.49 -10.24 -3.26
CA MET A 106 3.26 -9.73 -4.40
C MET A 106 4.59 -10.48 -4.64
N GLU A 107 5.23 -10.99 -3.58
CA GLU A 107 6.51 -11.70 -3.71
C GLU A 107 6.37 -13.09 -4.34
N ASN A 108 5.23 -13.77 -4.16
CA ASN A 108 5.11 -15.21 -4.36
C ASN A 108 3.89 -15.65 -5.19
N ASP A 109 2.87 -14.81 -5.35
CA ASP A 109 1.60 -15.20 -5.95
C ASP A 109 1.33 -14.59 -7.33
N ASP A 110 0.28 -15.11 -7.96
CA ASP A 110 -0.25 -14.65 -9.24
C ASP A 110 -1.06 -13.34 -9.12
N LYS A 111 -1.38 -12.75 -10.28
CA LYS A 111 -2.11 -11.47 -10.36
C LYS A 111 -3.45 -11.49 -9.63
N VAL A 112 -4.19 -12.60 -9.66
CA VAL A 112 -5.53 -12.70 -9.05
C VAL A 112 -5.44 -12.54 -7.54
N SER A 113 -4.47 -13.20 -6.91
CA SER A 113 -4.23 -13.09 -5.47
C SER A 113 -3.88 -11.65 -5.08
N VAL A 114 -3.02 -10.99 -5.85
CA VAL A 114 -2.67 -9.57 -5.65
C VAL A 114 -3.91 -8.66 -5.73
N PHE A 115 -4.77 -8.84 -6.75
CA PHE A 115 -6.00 -8.06 -6.87
C PHE A 115 -7.00 -8.33 -5.75
N ASN A 116 -7.11 -9.58 -5.30
CA ASN A 116 -7.96 -9.92 -4.16
C ASN A 116 -7.48 -9.24 -2.87
N THR A 117 -6.17 -9.19 -2.63
CA THR A 117 -5.63 -8.52 -1.44
C THR A 117 -5.81 -7.00 -1.52
N LEU A 118 -5.69 -6.38 -2.69
CA LEU A 118 -6.03 -4.97 -2.89
C LEU A 118 -7.50 -4.67 -2.60
N LYS A 119 -8.40 -5.54 -3.08
CA LYS A 119 -9.84 -5.42 -2.80
C LYS A 119 -10.10 -5.52 -1.30
N ASN A 120 -9.44 -6.46 -0.61
CA ASN A 120 -9.59 -6.65 0.83
C ASN A 120 -9.06 -5.43 1.60
N LEU A 121 -7.90 -4.89 1.23
CA LEU A 121 -7.35 -3.65 1.81
C LEU A 121 -8.36 -2.50 1.76
N VAL A 122 -8.98 -2.27 0.58
CA VAL A 122 -10.00 -1.21 0.44
C VAL A 122 -11.26 -1.55 1.24
N PHE A 123 -11.73 -2.80 1.18
CA PHE A 123 -12.94 -3.21 1.88
C PHE A 123 -12.81 -3.09 3.39
N ASN A 124 -11.74 -3.63 3.97
CA ASN A 124 -11.46 -3.58 5.40
C ASN A 124 -11.30 -2.13 5.86
N TYR A 125 -10.54 -1.31 5.13
CA TYR A 125 -10.45 0.12 5.38
C TYR A 125 -11.85 0.78 5.43
N LEU A 126 -12.71 0.53 4.44
CA LEU A 126 -14.06 1.09 4.41
C LEU A 126 -14.98 0.57 5.53
N VAL A 127 -14.74 -0.63 6.04
CA VAL A 127 -15.46 -1.16 7.22
C VAL A 127 -15.05 -0.40 8.47
N GLU A 128 -13.76 -0.07 8.63
CA GLU A 128 -13.27 0.69 9.78
C GLU A 128 -13.76 2.14 9.83
N LEU A 129 -14.20 2.70 8.69
CA LEU A 129 -14.75 4.04 8.59
C LEU A 129 -16.23 4.17 9.00
N LYS A 130 -16.90 3.07 9.34
CA LYS A 130 -18.33 3.03 9.72
C LYS A 130 -18.54 2.92 11.21
#